data_AF-A0A061IEE0-F1
#
_entry.id   AF-A0A061IEE0-F1
#
_cell.length_a   1.000
_cell.length_b   1.000
_cell.length_c   1.000
_cell.angle_alpha   90.00
_cell.angle_beta   90.00
_cell.angle_gamma   90.00
#
_symmetry.space_group_name_H-M   'P 1'
#
loop_
_entity.id
_entity.type
_entity.pdbx_description
1 polymer ?
#
loop_
_entity_poly.entity_id
_entity_poly.type
_entity_poly.pdbx_seq_one_letter_code
_entity_poly.pdbx_strand_id
1 'polypeptide(L)'
;MADLSFIEDAVAFPEKEEDEEEEEEGVEWGYEEGVEWGLVFPDANGEYQSPINLNSREARYDPSLLDVRLSPNYVVCRDCEVTNDGHTIQVILKSKSVLSGGPLPQGHEFELYEVRFHWGRENQRGSEHTVNFKAFPMELHLIHWNSTLFGSIDEAVGKPHGIAIIALFVQIGKEHVGLKAVTEILQDIQYKGKSKTIPCFNPNTLLPDPLLRDYWVYEGSLTIPPCSEGVTWILFRYPLTISQLQIEEFRRLRTHVKGAELVEGCDGILGDNFRPTQPLSDRVIRAAFQVGKRFCTDAWMSLSTVLVTLVWTGPYRFTLAVLTCVAFKLCKVDFNVQH
;
A
#
# COMPACT_ATOMS: atom_id res chain seq x y z
N MET A 1 80.09 -4.81 38.92
CA MET A 1 80.39 -5.09 37.51
C MET A 1 79.08 -5.42 36.85
N ALA A 2 78.58 -4.49 36.03
CA ALA A 2 77.48 -4.73 35.11
C ALA A 2 78.01 -5.42 33.84
N ASP A 3 77.06 -5.88 33.01
CA ASP A 3 77.11 -6.39 31.61
C ASP A 3 76.69 -7.87 31.48
N LEU A 4 75.83 -8.31 30.55
CA LEU A 4 75.42 -7.78 29.24
C LEU A 4 74.05 -8.37 28.82
N SER A 5 73.24 -7.50 28.21
CA SER A 5 72.28 -7.71 27.10
C SER A 5 71.57 -9.06 26.91
N PHE A 6 70.24 -9.02 26.92
CA PHE A 6 69.43 -9.50 25.79
C PHE A 6 68.17 -8.62 25.64
N ILE A 7 67.98 -8.09 24.44
CA ILE A 7 66.82 -7.34 23.95
C ILE A 7 65.92 -8.36 23.25
N GLU A 8 64.61 -8.31 23.47
CA GLU A 8 63.62 -8.59 22.43
C GLU A 8 62.29 -7.92 22.78
N ASP A 9 61.63 -7.42 21.73
CA ASP A 9 60.70 -6.30 21.72
C ASP A 9 59.28 -6.67 22.18
N ALA A 10 58.62 -5.73 22.87
CA ALA A 10 57.17 -5.67 22.96
C ALA A 10 56.71 -4.28 22.51
N VAL A 11 56.24 -4.21 21.27
CA VAL A 11 55.54 -3.05 20.71
C VAL A 11 54.20 -2.91 21.43
N ALA A 12 54.03 -1.84 22.20
CA ALA A 12 52.74 -1.47 22.77
C ALA A 12 51.90 -0.78 21.69
N PHE A 13 50.71 -1.31 21.44
CA PHE A 13 49.67 -0.65 20.64
C PHE A 13 49.11 0.53 21.45
N PRO A 14 48.84 1.70 20.83
CA PRO A 14 48.10 2.75 21.52
C PRO A 14 46.63 2.32 21.65
N GLU A 15 46.10 2.45 22.86
CA GLU A 15 44.68 2.27 23.16
C GLU A 15 43.87 3.27 22.31
N LYS A 16 42.85 2.75 21.61
CA LYS A 16 41.87 3.56 20.90
C LYS A 16 40.99 4.21 21.96
N GLU A 17 41.02 5.54 22.02
CA GLU A 17 40.01 6.32 22.72
C GLU A 17 38.63 5.93 22.15
N GLU A 18 37.71 5.56 23.03
CA GLU A 18 36.30 5.34 22.71
C GLU A 18 35.71 6.72 22.41
N ASP A 19 35.50 7.01 21.13
CA ASP A 19 34.70 8.15 20.70
C ASP A 19 33.26 7.91 21.20
N GLU A 20 32.83 8.69 22.19
CA GLU A 20 31.43 8.84 22.58
C GLU A 20 30.68 9.41 21.36
N GLU A 21 29.94 8.55 20.65
CA GLU A 21 28.99 9.00 19.64
C GLU A 21 27.93 9.88 20.33
N GLU A 22 28.00 11.19 20.08
CA GLU A 22 26.94 12.14 20.43
C GLU A 22 25.63 11.63 19.77
N GLU A 23 24.68 11.14 20.58
CA GLU A 23 23.31 10.87 20.13
C GLU A 23 22.75 12.17 19.57
N GLU A 24 22.60 12.27 18.24
CA GLU A 24 21.85 13.36 17.61
C GLU A 24 20.51 13.51 18.33
N GLU A 25 20.16 14.73 18.76
CA GLU A 25 18.87 15.06 19.36
C GLU A 25 17.73 14.71 18.40
N GLY A 26 17.34 13.44 18.39
CA GLY A 26 16.38 12.88 17.45
C GLY A 26 15.00 13.45 17.73
N VAL A 27 14.55 14.38 16.90
CA VAL A 27 13.19 14.92 17.00
C VAL A 27 12.19 13.79 16.75
N GLU A 28 11.50 13.38 17.80
CA GLU A 28 10.46 12.36 17.72
C GLU A 28 9.22 12.95 17.02
N TRP A 29 8.75 12.27 15.98
CA TRP A 29 7.53 12.62 15.24
C TRP A 29 6.48 11.54 15.40
N GLY A 30 5.21 11.88 15.23
CA GLY A 30 4.11 10.92 15.38
C GLY A 30 2.85 11.36 14.66
N TYR A 31 1.77 10.62 14.93
CA TYR A 31 0.43 10.85 14.36
C TYR A 31 -0.57 11.39 15.40
N GLU A 32 -0.14 11.51 16.66
CA GLU A 32 -0.91 12.11 17.75
C GLU A 32 -0.37 13.54 18.01
N GLU A 33 -0.32 13.97 19.27
CA GLU A 33 0.29 15.24 19.66
C GLU A 33 1.78 15.28 19.32
N GLY A 34 2.24 16.41 18.78
CA GLY A 34 3.62 16.58 18.35
C GLY A 34 3.81 17.87 17.55
N VAL A 35 5.07 18.14 17.18
CA VAL A 35 5.39 19.28 16.33
C VAL A 35 4.84 19.03 14.92
N GLU A 36 4.22 20.05 14.31
CA GLU A 36 3.83 19.97 12.91
C GLU A 36 5.04 19.62 12.04
N TRP A 37 4.92 18.56 11.22
CA TRP A 37 6.08 18.00 10.52
C TRP A 37 6.80 19.03 9.65
N GLY A 38 6.08 19.99 9.05
CA GLY A 38 6.66 21.07 8.24
C GLY A 38 7.61 22.02 8.99
N LEU A 39 7.56 22.07 10.32
CA LEU A 39 8.48 22.88 11.12
C LEU A 39 9.88 22.23 11.26
N VAL A 40 9.94 20.90 11.17
CA VAL A 40 11.16 20.10 11.40
C VAL A 40 11.67 19.48 10.09
N PHE A 41 10.76 19.10 9.20
CA PHE A 41 11.02 18.48 7.92
C PHE A 41 10.54 19.42 6.81
N PRO A 42 11.42 20.30 6.28
CA PRO A 42 11.01 21.36 5.34
C PRO A 42 10.30 20.86 4.09
N ASP A 43 10.68 19.69 3.58
CA ASP A 43 10.05 19.03 2.43
C ASP A 43 8.57 18.75 2.65
N ALA A 44 8.10 18.61 3.90
CA ALA A 44 6.68 18.46 4.22
C ALA A 44 5.83 19.69 3.84
N ASN A 45 6.47 20.84 3.59
CA ASN A 45 5.82 22.05 3.06
C ASN A 45 5.84 22.14 1.52
N GLY A 46 6.27 21.07 0.84
CA GLY A 46 6.26 20.99 -0.62
C GLY A 46 4.87 21.11 -1.23
N GLU A 47 4.81 21.40 -2.52
CA GLU A 47 3.55 21.61 -3.27
C GLU A 47 2.90 20.29 -3.71
N TYR A 48 3.70 19.23 -3.84
CA TYR A 48 3.32 17.94 -4.41
C TYR A 48 3.36 16.82 -3.38
N GLN A 49 2.78 17.09 -2.21
CA GLN A 49 2.74 16.17 -1.09
C GLN A 49 1.72 15.03 -1.27
N SER A 50 1.94 13.94 -0.55
CA SER A 50 1.09 12.75 -0.45
C SER A 50 0.68 12.49 1.00
N PRO A 51 -0.44 11.79 1.27
CA PRO A 51 -1.37 11.17 0.32
C PRO A 51 -2.37 12.18 -0.27
N ILE A 52 -3.21 11.75 -1.22
CA ILE A 52 -4.27 12.58 -1.80
C ILE A 52 -5.63 11.89 -1.79
N ASN A 53 -6.70 12.68 -1.89
CA ASN A 53 -7.99 12.16 -2.33
C ASN A 53 -8.00 11.98 -3.86
N LEU A 54 -8.24 10.76 -4.32
CA LEU A 54 -8.36 10.42 -5.72
C LEU A 54 -9.83 10.52 -6.16
N ASN A 55 -10.15 11.55 -6.95
CA ASN A 55 -11.43 11.60 -7.66
C ASN A 55 -11.34 10.73 -8.92
N SER A 56 -12.01 9.57 -8.90
CA SER A 56 -11.88 8.59 -9.99
C SER A 56 -12.40 9.11 -11.32
N ARG A 57 -13.28 10.13 -11.33
CA ARG A 57 -13.86 10.72 -12.55
C ARG A 57 -12.94 11.75 -13.20
N GLU A 58 -12.03 12.35 -12.43
CA GLU A 58 -11.06 13.34 -12.91
C GLU A 58 -9.78 12.69 -13.42
N ALA A 59 -9.55 11.42 -13.04
CA ALA A 59 -8.44 10.62 -13.54
C ALA A 59 -8.49 10.52 -15.07
N ARG A 60 -7.38 10.88 -15.73
CA ARG A 60 -7.27 10.87 -17.18
C ARG A 60 -6.76 9.52 -17.65
N TYR A 61 -7.52 8.84 -18.50
CA TYR A 61 -7.04 7.61 -19.13
C TYR A 61 -5.81 7.92 -19.97
N ASP A 62 -4.70 7.22 -19.69
CA ASP A 62 -3.45 7.33 -20.42
C ASP A 62 -3.09 5.97 -21.02
N PRO A 63 -3.30 5.78 -22.34
CA PRO A 63 -3.02 4.51 -23.00
C PRO A 63 -1.51 4.18 -23.06
N SER A 64 -0.60 5.15 -22.95
CA SER A 64 0.85 4.84 -22.98
C SER A 64 1.32 4.08 -21.74
N LEU A 65 0.54 4.11 -20.64
CA LEU A 65 0.75 3.25 -19.47
C LEU A 65 0.63 1.74 -19.78
N LEU A 66 0.15 1.40 -20.98
CA LEU A 66 -0.01 0.03 -21.46
C LEU A 66 1.02 -0.37 -22.52
N ASP A 67 1.88 0.56 -23.00
CA ASP A 67 2.91 0.28 -24.00
C ASP A 67 3.87 -0.80 -23.52
N VAL A 68 4.34 -0.64 -22.28
CA VAL A 68 4.95 -1.70 -21.49
C VAL A 68 4.10 -1.88 -20.25
N ARG A 69 3.39 -3.01 -20.14
CA ARG A 69 2.52 -3.26 -18.98
C ARG A 69 3.31 -3.24 -17.67
N LEU A 70 2.69 -2.73 -16.62
CA LEU A 70 3.22 -2.79 -15.27
C LEU A 70 3.52 -4.25 -14.90
N SER A 71 4.78 -4.52 -14.57
CA SER A 71 5.32 -5.86 -14.40
C SER A 71 5.99 -6.00 -13.03
N PRO A 72 5.22 -6.30 -11.97
CA PRO A 72 5.78 -6.72 -10.70
C PRO A 72 6.30 -8.16 -10.81
N ASN A 73 7.61 -8.32 -10.83
CA ASN A 73 8.30 -9.61 -10.82
C ASN A 73 8.84 -9.87 -9.41
N TYR A 74 7.94 -10.32 -8.52
CA TYR A 74 8.29 -10.57 -7.14
C TYR A 74 8.66 -12.04 -6.92
N VAL A 75 9.61 -12.25 -6.03
CA VAL A 75 10.06 -13.57 -5.59
C VAL A 75 9.80 -13.74 -4.11
N VAL A 76 9.74 -15.00 -3.67
CA VAL A 76 9.65 -15.29 -2.24
C VAL A 76 10.89 -14.75 -1.53
N CYS A 77 10.67 -13.98 -0.47
CA CYS A 77 11.71 -13.56 0.43
C CYS A 77 11.85 -14.60 1.55
N ARG A 78 13.09 -15.00 1.81
CA ARG A 78 13.47 -15.87 2.94
C ARG A 78 14.21 -15.03 3.97
N ASP A 79 13.99 -15.33 5.24
CA ASP A 79 14.62 -14.64 6.38
C ASP A 79 14.45 -13.11 6.32
N CYS A 80 13.22 -12.70 6.02
CA CYS A 80 12.80 -11.31 5.98
C CYS A 80 12.59 -10.81 7.41
N GLU A 81 12.96 -9.57 7.68
CA GLU A 81 12.81 -8.97 8.99
C GLU A 81 11.50 -8.19 9.07
N VAL A 82 10.75 -8.40 10.16
CA VAL A 82 9.55 -7.62 10.47
C VAL A 82 9.83 -6.78 11.70
N THR A 83 9.69 -5.46 11.57
CA THR A 83 10.07 -4.50 12.61
C THR A 83 8.88 -3.61 12.95
N ASN A 84 8.71 -3.33 14.24
CA ASN A 84 7.91 -2.20 14.71
C ASN A 84 8.86 -1.02 15.00
N ASP A 85 8.85 0.00 14.15
CA ASP A 85 9.69 1.20 14.31
C ASP A 85 9.04 2.27 15.20
N GLY A 86 7.84 1.99 15.73
CA GLY A 86 7.03 2.93 16.50
C GLY A 86 6.07 3.77 15.65
N HIS A 87 6.19 3.74 14.31
CA HIS A 87 5.35 4.48 13.38
C HIS A 87 4.57 3.56 12.43
N THR A 88 5.09 2.36 12.17
CA THR A 88 4.46 1.34 11.33
C THR A 88 5.03 -0.06 11.64
N ILE A 89 4.49 -1.06 10.96
CA ILE A 89 5.15 -2.34 10.76
C ILE A 89 5.89 -2.30 9.42
N GLN A 90 7.16 -2.65 9.43
CA GLN A 90 7.98 -2.76 8.23
C GLN A 90 8.28 -4.24 7.99
N VAL A 91 8.11 -4.72 6.76
CA VAL A 91 8.66 -6.00 6.30
C VAL A 91 9.81 -5.70 5.36
N ILE A 92 11.05 -5.81 5.86
CA ILE A 92 12.26 -5.52 5.11
C ILE A 92 12.62 -6.73 4.25
N LEU A 93 12.66 -6.53 2.94
CA LEU A 93 12.89 -7.59 1.96
C LEU A 93 14.37 -7.63 1.56
N LYS A 94 14.94 -8.84 1.51
CA LYS A 94 16.34 -9.08 1.13
C LYS A 94 16.48 -9.76 -0.23
N SER A 95 15.36 -10.10 -0.86
CA SER A 95 15.33 -10.83 -2.14
C SER A 95 15.03 -9.88 -3.29
N LYS A 96 15.65 -10.11 -4.45
CA LYS A 96 15.56 -9.27 -5.65
C LYS A 96 14.19 -9.36 -6.34
N SER A 97 13.16 -8.86 -5.67
CA SER A 97 11.86 -8.57 -6.27
C SER A 97 11.94 -7.23 -6.97
N VAL A 98 11.49 -7.16 -8.22
CA VAL A 98 11.63 -5.95 -9.05
C VAL A 98 10.31 -5.53 -9.67
N LEU A 99 10.16 -4.23 -9.87
CA LEU A 99 9.05 -3.59 -10.58
C LEU A 99 9.58 -2.87 -11.82
N SER A 100 8.85 -2.99 -12.93
CA SER A 100 9.15 -2.29 -14.18
C SER A 100 7.88 -2.03 -14.99
N GLY A 101 7.98 -1.22 -16.03
CA GLY A 101 6.86 -0.89 -16.93
C GLY A 101 5.82 0.05 -16.31
N GLY A 102 4.68 0.16 -16.95
CA GLY A 102 3.63 1.10 -16.58
C GLY A 102 4.10 2.55 -16.70
N PRO A 103 4.07 3.36 -15.63
CA PRO A 103 4.55 4.73 -15.66
C PRO A 103 6.06 4.87 -15.49
N LEU A 104 6.78 3.79 -15.17
CA LEU A 104 8.20 3.83 -14.87
C LEU A 104 9.04 4.04 -16.15
N PRO A 105 10.21 4.70 -16.06
CA PRO A 105 11.07 4.91 -17.22
C PRO A 105 11.43 3.60 -17.93
N GLN A 106 11.42 3.63 -19.27
CA GLN A 106 11.63 2.44 -20.07
C GLN A 106 13.00 1.81 -19.79
N GLY A 107 13.01 0.51 -19.48
CA GLY A 107 14.24 -0.25 -19.21
C GLY A 107 14.80 -0.08 -17.81
N HIS A 108 14.15 0.69 -16.95
CA HIS A 108 14.56 0.83 -15.55
C HIS A 108 13.95 -0.26 -14.67
N GLU A 109 14.74 -0.74 -13.73
CA GLU A 109 14.33 -1.66 -12.68
C GLU A 109 14.22 -0.95 -11.34
N PHE A 110 13.10 -1.16 -10.65
CA PHE A 110 12.84 -0.65 -9.33
C PHE A 110 12.81 -1.83 -8.34
N GLU A 111 13.83 -1.93 -7.49
CA GLU A 111 13.97 -3.02 -6.52
C GLU A 111 13.05 -2.77 -5.31
N LEU A 112 12.27 -3.79 -4.94
CA LEU A 112 11.39 -3.77 -3.77
C LEU A 112 12.23 -3.83 -2.50
N TYR A 113 12.20 -2.77 -1.70
CA TYR A 113 12.95 -2.63 -0.46
C TYR A 113 12.15 -3.12 0.76
N GLU A 114 10.94 -2.59 0.95
CA GLU A 114 10.12 -2.92 2.11
C GLU A 114 8.61 -2.85 1.84
N VAL A 115 7.83 -3.43 2.74
CA VAL A 115 6.38 -3.22 2.84
C VAL A 115 6.07 -2.48 4.14
N ARG A 116 5.33 -1.36 4.05
CA ARG A 116 4.80 -0.60 5.21
C ARG A 116 3.29 -0.69 5.29
N PHE A 117 2.75 -0.48 6.50
CA PHE A 117 1.31 -0.57 6.78
C PHE A 117 0.78 0.67 7.48
N HIS A 118 -0.36 1.17 7.02
CA HIS A 118 -1.14 2.23 7.66
C HIS A 118 -2.53 1.68 7.96
N TRP A 119 -3.02 1.84 9.19
CA TRP A 119 -4.31 1.29 9.60
C TRP A 119 -5.05 2.19 10.58
N GLY A 120 -6.37 2.02 10.60
CA GLY A 120 -7.24 2.74 11.51
C GLY A 120 -7.53 1.95 12.77
N ARG A 121 -7.79 2.68 13.86
CA ARG A 121 -8.33 2.11 15.09
C ARG A 121 -9.76 1.57 14.89
N GLU A 122 -10.47 2.08 13.89
CA GLU A 122 -11.82 1.67 13.50
C GLU A 122 -11.90 1.34 12.02
N ASN A 123 -12.88 0.52 11.61
CA ASN A 123 -12.97 -0.02 10.25
C ASN A 123 -13.36 1.04 9.18
N GLN A 124 -13.78 2.24 9.56
CA GLN A 124 -14.21 3.28 8.63
C GLN A 124 -13.05 4.17 8.12
N ARG A 125 -11.85 4.03 8.69
CA ARG A 125 -10.65 4.83 8.37
C ARG A 125 -9.39 3.97 8.48
N GLY A 126 -8.25 4.49 8.03
CA GLY A 126 -6.97 3.81 8.17
C GLY A 126 -6.04 3.89 6.96
N SER A 127 -6.63 4.00 5.77
CA SER A 127 -5.88 4.27 4.55
C SER A 127 -5.41 5.72 4.52
N GLU A 128 -4.23 5.93 3.97
CA GLU A 128 -3.67 7.27 3.73
C GLU A 128 -4.38 7.93 2.56
N HIS A 129 -4.47 7.23 1.43
CA HIS A 129 -5.25 7.68 0.29
C HIS A 129 -6.74 7.44 0.51
N THR A 130 -7.56 8.26 -0.15
CA THR A 130 -9.01 8.05 -0.25
C THR A 130 -9.42 8.01 -1.71
N VAL A 131 -10.45 7.22 -2.04
CA VAL A 131 -11.02 7.21 -3.41
C VAL A 131 -12.43 7.76 -3.34
N ASN A 132 -12.68 8.88 -4.03
CA ASN A 132 -13.94 9.61 -3.95
C ASN A 132 -14.37 9.88 -2.50
N PHE A 133 -13.42 10.35 -1.68
CA PHE A 133 -13.55 10.60 -0.24
C PHE A 133 -13.86 9.38 0.63
N LYS A 134 -13.78 8.17 0.07
CA LYS A 134 -13.91 6.94 0.84
C LYS A 134 -12.53 6.45 1.28
N ALA A 135 -12.33 6.35 2.59
CA ALA A 135 -11.21 5.67 3.21
C ALA A 135 -11.45 4.15 3.32
N PHE A 136 -10.37 3.42 3.60
CA PHE A 136 -10.35 1.98 3.83
C PHE A 136 -9.76 1.69 5.22
N PRO A 137 -10.07 0.53 5.84
CA PRO A 137 -9.51 0.14 7.14
C PRO A 137 -7.97 0.16 7.23
N MET A 138 -7.30 -0.12 6.11
CA MET A 138 -5.85 -0.19 6.02
C MET A 138 -5.40 0.09 4.58
N GLU A 139 -4.18 0.61 4.47
CA GLU A 139 -3.42 0.72 3.23
C GLU A 139 -2.02 0.16 3.46
N LEU A 140 -1.50 -0.58 2.48
CA LEU A 140 -0.12 -1.05 2.52
C LEU A 140 0.66 -0.48 1.34
N HIS A 141 1.94 -0.23 1.56
CA HIS A 141 2.86 0.37 0.60
C HIS A 141 4.00 -0.58 0.31
N LEU A 142 4.19 -0.92 -0.96
CA LEU A 142 5.37 -1.64 -1.44
C LEU A 142 6.34 -0.60 -1.99
N ILE A 143 7.41 -0.34 -1.25
CA ILE A 143 8.35 0.73 -1.54
C ILE A 143 9.48 0.17 -2.39
N HIS A 144 9.67 0.77 -3.57
CA HIS A 144 10.72 0.41 -4.50
C HIS A 144 11.63 1.60 -4.76
N TRP A 145 12.88 1.30 -5.09
CA TRP A 145 13.88 2.30 -5.46
C TRP A 145 14.56 1.92 -6.78
N ASN A 146 14.94 2.92 -7.56
CA ASN A 146 15.46 2.75 -8.90
C ASN A 146 16.94 2.33 -8.90
N SER A 147 17.20 1.02 -8.91
CA SER A 147 18.56 0.45 -8.91
C SER A 147 19.29 0.59 -10.25
N THR A 148 18.59 1.07 -11.29
CA THR A 148 19.23 1.42 -12.57
C THR A 148 19.98 2.76 -12.50
N LEU A 149 19.53 3.69 -11.64
CA LEU A 149 20.10 5.04 -11.53
C LEU A 149 20.92 5.28 -10.27
N PHE A 150 20.57 4.62 -9.16
CA PHE A 150 21.14 4.90 -7.85
C PHE A 150 21.84 3.66 -7.27
N GLY A 151 22.75 3.85 -6.31
CA GLY A 151 23.44 2.74 -5.64
C GLY A 151 22.69 2.19 -4.42
N SER A 152 21.81 3.00 -3.84
CA SER A 152 21.00 2.64 -2.66
C SER A 152 19.66 3.37 -2.66
N ILE A 153 18.73 2.93 -1.81
CA ILE A 153 17.47 3.64 -1.57
C ILE A 153 17.72 5.04 -1.00
N ASP A 154 18.70 5.20 -0.10
CA ASP A 154 19.02 6.49 0.53
C ASP A 154 19.47 7.54 -0.48
N GLU A 155 20.23 7.13 -1.50
CA GLU A 155 20.62 8.01 -2.61
C GLU A 155 19.45 8.37 -3.54
N ALA A 156 18.45 7.49 -3.63
CA ALA A 156 17.28 7.63 -4.50
C ALA A 156 16.19 8.51 -3.88
N VAL A 157 16.08 8.58 -2.55
CA VAL A 157 15.09 9.42 -1.86
C VAL A 157 15.26 10.90 -2.25
N GLY A 158 14.15 11.56 -2.56
CA GLY A 158 14.13 12.96 -3.00
C GLY A 158 14.69 13.20 -4.40
N LYS A 159 15.06 12.14 -5.15
CA LYS A 159 15.54 12.26 -6.53
C LYS A 159 14.42 12.00 -7.54
N PRO A 160 14.40 12.70 -8.68
CA PRO A 160 13.48 12.39 -9.77
C PRO A 160 13.61 10.93 -10.21
N HIS A 161 12.49 10.22 -10.30
CA HIS A 161 12.43 8.79 -10.63
C HIS A 161 13.25 7.90 -9.68
N GLY A 162 13.48 8.35 -8.44
CA GLY A 162 14.20 7.59 -7.42
C GLY A 162 13.35 6.53 -6.76
N ILE A 163 12.10 6.87 -6.42
CA ILE A 163 11.21 6.01 -5.63
C ILE A 163 9.90 5.74 -6.38
N ALA A 164 9.45 4.50 -6.35
CA ALA A 164 8.12 4.12 -6.81
C ALA A 164 7.40 3.32 -5.72
N ILE A 165 6.19 3.72 -5.37
CA ILE A 165 5.40 3.06 -4.33
C ILE A 165 4.13 2.49 -4.93
N ILE A 166 3.91 1.19 -4.76
CA ILE A 166 2.60 0.59 -5.02
C ILE A 166 1.76 0.66 -3.73
N ALA A 167 0.61 1.32 -3.82
CA ALA A 167 -0.38 1.39 -2.74
C ALA A 167 -1.52 0.38 -2.96
N LEU A 168 -1.83 -0.39 -1.93
CA LEU A 168 -2.96 -1.32 -1.91
C LEU A 168 -3.91 -0.94 -0.78
N PHE A 169 -5.16 -0.66 -1.15
CA PHE A 169 -6.24 -0.57 -0.19
C PHE A 169 -6.58 -1.97 0.37
N VAL A 170 -6.94 -2.03 1.65
CA VAL A 170 -7.28 -3.28 2.34
C VAL A 170 -8.63 -3.13 3.04
N GLN A 171 -9.54 -4.08 2.80
CA GLN A 171 -10.85 -4.14 3.45
C GLN A 171 -10.96 -5.30 4.45
N ILE A 172 -11.92 -5.21 5.36
CA ILE A 172 -12.27 -6.34 6.22
C ILE A 172 -13.11 -7.35 5.43
N GLY A 173 -12.70 -8.61 5.47
CA GLY A 173 -13.35 -9.71 4.76
C GLY A 173 -12.75 -11.06 5.13
N LYS A 174 -12.40 -11.86 4.12
CA LYS A 174 -11.73 -13.15 4.31
C LYS A 174 -10.30 -12.97 4.82
N GLU A 175 -9.80 -13.96 5.54
CA GLU A 175 -8.39 -14.01 5.98
C GLU A 175 -7.44 -13.93 4.77
N HIS A 176 -6.40 -13.11 4.91
CA HIS A 176 -5.32 -13.02 3.95
C HIS A 176 -4.19 -13.98 4.33
N VAL A 177 -4.15 -15.15 3.68
CA VAL A 177 -3.19 -16.22 3.98
C VAL A 177 -1.74 -15.73 3.88
N GLY A 178 -1.42 -14.91 2.88
CA GLY A 178 -0.05 -14.39 2.69
C GLY A 178 0.41 -13.43 3.78
N LEU A 179 -0.51 -12.73 4.43
CA LEU A 179 -0.20 -11.79 5.52
C LEU A 179 -0.18 -12.49 6.88
N LYS A 180 -0.63 -13.74 6.95
CA LYS A 180 -0.64 -14.53 8.19
C LYS A 180 0.75 -14.67 8.81
N ALA A 181 1.76 -14.86 7.97
CA ALA A 181 3.16 -14.91 8.39
C ALA A 181 3.64 -13.64 9.11
N VAL A 182 3.03 -12.49 8.81
CA VAL A 182 3.29 -11.21 9.50
C VAL A 182 2.37 -11.08 10.71
N THR A 183 1.06 -11.29 10.56
CA THR A 183 0.09 -11.04 11.64
C THR A 183 0.26 -11.96 12.85
N GLU A 184 0.71 -13.21 12.66
CA GLU A 184 0.92 -14.15 13.76
C GLU A 184 2.07 -13.77 14.70
N ILE A 185 3.02 -12.96 14.23
CA ILE A 185 4.19 -12.54 15.02
C ILE A 185 4.05 -11.13 15.60
N LEU A 186 2.97 -10.39 15.31
CA LEU A 186 2.82 -9.00 15.77
C LEU A 186 2.85 -8.86 17.29
N GLN A 187 2.34 -9.87 18.01
CA GLN A 187 2.43 -9.95 19.47
C GLN A 187 3.88 -9.99 20.00
N ASP A 188 4.81 -10.55 19.25
CA ASP A 188 6.23 -10.63 19.63
C ASP A 188 6.95 -9.27 19.46
N ILE A 189 6.43 -8.42 18.57
CA ILE A 189 7.00 -7.10 18.22
C ILE A 189 6.07 -5.95 18.60
N GLN A 190 5.33 -6.11 19.70
CA GLN A 190 4.30 -5.16 20.12
C GLN A 190 4.82 -3.73 20.34
N TYR A 191 6.07 -3.55 20.75
CA TYR A 191 6.67 -2.27 21.16
C TYR A 191 7.71 -1.78 20.14
N LYS A 192 7.93 -0.46 20.08
CA LYS A 192 8.95 0.18 19.22
C LYS A 192 10.33 -0.46 19.41
N GLY A 193 11.06 -0.59 18.31
CA GLY A 193 12.41 -1.17 18.25
C GLY A 193 12.44 -2.70 18.34
N LYS A 194 11.29 -3.38 18.35
CA LYS A 194 11.25 -4.84 18.31
C LYS A 194 11.20 -5.33 16.86
N SER A 195 12.07 -6.30 16.57
CA SER A 195 12.14 -6.97 15.28
C SER A 195 12.02 -8.49 15.42
N LYS A 196 11.51 -9.14 14.39
CA LYS A 196 11.41 -10.59 14.27
C LYS A 196 11.69 -11.04 12.85
N THR A 197 12.59 -12.01 12.69
CA THR A 197 12.79 -12.66 11.40
C THR A 197 11.71 -13.70 11.15
N ILE A 198 11.08 -13.64 9.98
CA ILE A 198 10.14 -14.67 9.50
C ILE A 198 10.79 -15.51 8.40
N PRO A 199 10.54 -16.84 8.38
CA PRO A 199 11.25 -17.74 7.48
C PRO A 199 10.85 -17.56 6.00
N CYS A 200 9.66 -17.03 5.74
CA CYS A 200 9.11 -16.93 4.40
C CYS A 200 8.06 -15.82 4.31
N PHE A 201 8.22 -14.94 3.32
CA PHE A 201 7.21 -13.96 2.93
C PHE A 201 7.17 -13.85 1.41
N ASN A 202 5.98 -13.94 0.81
CA ASN A 202 5.82 -13.82 -0.64
C ASN A 202 5.04 -12.56 -1.00
N PRO A 203 5.70 -11.48 -1.49
CA PRO A 203 5.05 -10.23 -1.85
C PRO A 203 4.02 -10.36 -2.97
N ASN A 204 4.11 -11.41 -3.81
CA ASN A 204 3.08 -11.66 -4.82
C ASN A 204 1.68 -11.83 -4.22
N THR A 205 1.60 -12.32 -2.97
CA THR A 205 0.32 -12.49 -2.30
C THR A 205 -0.37 -11.15 -2.01
N LEU A 206 0.36 -10.04 -1.99
CA LEU A 206 -0.18 -8.69 -1.81
C LEU A 206 -0.67 -8.06 -3.11
N LEU A 207 -0.42 -8.69 -4.25
CA LEU A 207 -0.89 -8.18 -5.53
C LEU A 207 -2.32 -8.66 -5.80
N PRO A 208 -3.19 -7.82 -6.38
CA PRO A 208 -4.47 -8.29 -6.90
C PRO A 208 -4.24 -9.35 -7.97
N ASP A 209 -5.29 -10.14 -8.22
CA ASP A 209 -5.36 -11.07 -9.34
C ASP A 209 -4.86 -10.36 -10.62
N PRO A 210 -4.05 -11.01 -11.48
CA PRO A 210 -3.53 -10.41 -12.70
C PRO A 210 -4.58 -9.72 -13.59
N LEU A 211 -5.83 -10.19 -13.59
CA LEU A 211 -6.94 -9.59 -14.35
C LEU A 211 -7.54 -8.35 -13.67
N LEU A 212 -7.20 -8.08 -12.41
CA LEU A 212 -7.72 -6.99 -11.57
C LEU A 212 -6.64 -5.95 -11.24
N ARG A 213 -5.62 -5.82 -12.10
CA ARG A 213 -4.49 -4.90 -11.92
C ARG A 213 -4.72 -3.52 -12.56
N ASP A 214 -5.97 -3.05 -12.56
CA ASP A 214 -6.29 -1.66 -12.86
C ASP A 214 -5.61 -0.75 -11.82
N TYR A 215 -4.90 0.29 -12.26
CA TYR A 215 -4.24 1.23 -11.36
C TYR A 215 -4.36 2.68 -11.81
N TRP A 216 -4.21 3.57 -10.84
CA TRP A 216 -3.95 4.99 -11.06
C TRP A 216 -2.49 5.32 -10.78
N VAL A 217 -2.00 6.41 -11.38
CA VAL A 217 -0.67 6.94 -11.12
C VAL A 217 -0.68 8.45 -10.98
N TYR A 218 0.12 8.96 -10.04
CA TYR A 218 0.43 10.38 -9.90
C TYR A 218 1.83 10.54 -9.27
N GLU A 219 2.43 11.73 -9.42
CA GLU A 219 3.70 12.06 -8.75
C GLU A 219 3.43 12.75 -7.42
N GLY A 220 4.14 12.34 -6.38
CA GLY A 220 3.92 12.82 -5.03
C GLY A 220 5.16 12.75 -4.14
N SER A 221 4.93 12.54 -2.85
CA SER A 221 5.98 12.48 -1.82
C SER A 221 5.93 11.19 -1.02
N LEU A 222 6.92 11.00 -0.16
CA LEU A 222 6.77 10.12 1.00
C LEU A 222 5.66 10.66 1.90
N THR A 223 4.88 9.76 2.49
CA THR A 223 3.80 10.10 3.44
C THR A 223 4.27 10.15 4.88
N ILE A 224 5.54 9.86 5.12
CA ILE A 224 6.25 9.97 6.40
C ILE A 224 7.42 10.95 6.24
N PRO A 225 7.90 11.57 7.34
CA PRO A 225 9.15 12.31 7.34
C PRO A 225 10.31 11.52 6.68
N PRO A 226 11.16 12.17 5.85
CA PRO A 226 11.25 13.62 5.65
C PRO A 226 10.20 14.22 4.71
N CYS A 227 9.25 13.45 4.17
CA CYS A 227 8.22 13.91 3.23
C CYS A 227 8.76 14.39 1.87
N SER A 228 9.94 13.91 1.47
CA SER A 228 10.56 14.25 0.18
C SER A 228 9.67 13.89 -1.01
N GLU A 229 9.59 14.81 -1.97
CA GLU A 229 8.88 14.64 -3.24
C GLU A 229 9.68 13.77 -4.24
N GLY A 230 9.10 13.50 -5.41
CA GLY A 230 9.72 12.67 -6.45
C GLY A 230 9.34 11.19 -6.38
N VAL A 231 8.29 10.86 -5.62
CA VAL A 231 7.72 9.51 -5.54
C VAL A 231 6.69 9.30 -6.64
N THR A 232 6.89 8.28 -7.47
CA THR A 232 5.86 7.81 -8.41
C THR A 232 4.91 6.86 -7.69
N TRP A 233 3.66 7.30 -7.46
CA TRP A 233 2.63 6.51 -6.79
C TRP A 233 1.84 5.67 -7.78
N ILE A 234 1.69 4.37 -7.51
CA ILE A 234 0.89 3.43 -8.29
C ILE A 234 -0.19 2.84 -7.37
N LEU A 235 -1.44 3.25 -7.53
CA LEU A 235 -2.54 2.86 -6.65
C LEU A 235 -3.41 1.83 -7.33
N PHE A 236 -3.40 0.59 -6.83
CA PHE A 236 -4.30 -0.44 -7.37
C PHE A 236 -5.75 -0.14 -7.00
N ARG A 237 -6.63 -0.27 -8.00
CA ARG A 237 -8.07 -0.03 -7.87
C ARG A 237 -8.77 -1.08 -7.02
N TYR A 238 -8.30 -2.32 -7.09
CA TYR A 238 -8.92 -3.46 -6.42
C TYR A 238 -8.26 -3.70 -5.06
N PRO A 239 -9.03 -3.69 -3.96
CA PRO A 239 -8.48 -3.84 -2.63
C PRO A 239 -8.17 -5.31 -2.32
N LEU A 240 -7.23 -5.52 -1.39
CA LEU A 240 -7.06 -6.78 -0.69
C LEU A 240 -8.12 -6.91 0.42
N THR A 241 -8.20 -8.11 1.00
CA THR A 241 -9.06 -8.39 2.15
C THR A 241 -8.27 -9.09 3.24
N ILE A 242 -8.41 -8.63 4.48
CA ILE A 242 -7.90 -9.30 5.70
C ILE A 242 -9.07 -9.64 6.62
N SER A 243 -8.90 -10.60 7.52
CA SER A 243 -9.93 -10.90 8.53
C SER A 243 -9.99 -9.83 9.63
N GLN A 244 -11.10 -9.79 10.37
CA GLN A 244 -11.19 -8.92 11.55
C GLN A 244 -10.09 -9.26 12.56
N LEU A 245 -9.78 -10.54 12.77
CA LEU A 245 -8.69 -10.95 13.66
C LEU A 245 -7.34 -10.35 13.24
N GLN A 246 -7.04 -10.37 11.94
CA GLN A 246 -5.79 -9.83 11.43
C GLN A 246 -5.64 -8.33 11.71
N ILE A 247 -6.68 -7.51 11.55
CA ILE A 247 -6.57 -6.07 11.85
C ILE A 247 -6.51 -5.80 13.36
N GLU A 248 -7.14 -6.63 14.19
CA GLU A 248 -7.04 -6.50 15.65
C GLU A 248 -5.62 -6.75 16.17
N GLU A 249 -4.82 -7.60 15.50
CA GLU A 249 -3.40 -7.76 15.86
C GLU A 249 -2.58 -6.48 15.60
N PHE A 250 -2.85 -5.76 14.51
CA PHE A 250 -2.23 -4.44 14.26
C PHE A 250 -2.64 -3.40 15.31
N ARG A 251 -3.92 -3.38 15.73
CA ARG A 251 -4.45 -2.45 16.73
C ARG A 251 -3.91 -2.64 18.15
N ARG A 252 -3.12 -3.70 18.39
CA ARG A 252 -2.45 -3.97 19.68
C ARG A 252 -1.05 -3.38 19.77
N LEU A 253 -0.49 -2.90 18.66
CA LEU A 253 0.86 -2.37 18.59
C LEU A 253 0.99 -1.07 19.41
N ARG A 254 2.23 -0.71 19.72
CA ARG A 254 2.60 0.43 20.55
C ARG A 254 3.65 1.29 19.86
N THR A 255 3.53 2.60 20.04
CA THR A 255 4.41 3.62 19.45
C THR A 255 5.75 3.76 20.18
N HIS A 256 5.85 3.25 21.42
CA HIS A 256 7.02 3.44 22.28
C HIS A 256 7.63 2.10 22.74
N VAL A 257 8.84 2.18 23.30
CA VAL A 257 9.50 1.03 23.95
C VAL A 257 8.72 0.60 25.20
N LYS A 258 8.86 -0.67 25.60
CA LYS A 258 8.13 -1.20 26.75
C LYS A 258 8.56 -0.49 28.04
N GLY A 259 7.59 0.11 28.73
CA GLY A 259 7.82 0.81 30.00
C GLY A 259 8.23 2.28 29.85
N ALA A 260 8.19 2.83 28.63
CA ALA A 260 8.31 4.27 28.43
C ALA A 260 7.16 5.03 29.13
N GLU A 261 7.49 6.19 29.69
CA GLU A 261 6.50 7.16 30.13
C GLU A 261 5.84 7.78 28.89
N LEU A 262 4.52 7.92 28.92
CA LEU A 262 3.78 8.48 27.78
C LEU A 262 3.85 10.00 27.80
N VAL A 263 4.04 10.58 26.62
CA VAL A 263 3.90 12.02 26.41
C VAL A 263 2.45 12.43 26.66
N GLU A 264 2.22 13.61 27.24
CA GLU A 264 0.88 14.14 27.49
C GLU A 264 0.07 14.21 26.18
N GLY A 265 -1.16 13.69 26.20
CA GLY A 265 -2.03 13.63 25.02
C GLY A 265 -1.87 12.37 24.17
N CYS A 266 -0.82 11.57 24.39
CA CYS A 266 -0.58 10.32 23.68
C CYS A 266 -1.04 9.10 24.52
N ASP A 267 -1.71 8.14 23.90
CA ASP A 267 -2.15 6.91 24.58
C ASP A 267 -1.20 5.71 24.36
N GLY A 268 -0.17 5.92 23.54
CA GLY A 268 0.88 4.95 23.25
C GLY A 268 0.45 3.83 22.30
N ILE A 269 -0.79 3.85 21.78
CA ILE A 269 -1.30 2.85 20.84
C ILE A 269 -0.86 3.22 19.42
N LEU A 270 -0.24 2.28 18.71
CA LEU A 270 0.04 2.46 17.29
C LEU A 270 -1.21 2.11 16.46
N GLY A 271 -1.85 3.15 15.93
CA GLY A 271 -3.03 3.04 15.08
C GLY A 271 -3.61 4.42 14.79
N ASP A 272 -4.42 4.53 13.74
CA ASP A 272 -4.68 5.81 13.06
C ASP A 272 -3.36 6.45 12.56
N ASN A 273 -2.39 5.61 12.19
CA ASN A 273 -1.05 6.00 11.76
C ASN A 273 -1.03 6.40 10.27
N PHE A 274 -1.93 7.28 9.86
CA PHE A 274 -2.04 7.78 8.49
C PHE A 274 -1.95 9.30 8.47
N ARG A 275 -1.18 9.85 7.53
CA ARG A 275 -1.11 11.29 7.28
C ARG A 275 -2.43 11.77 6.66
N PRO A 276 -2.95 12.95 7.04
CA PRO A 276 -4.08 13.55 6.36
C PRO A 276 -3.84 13.73 4.85
N THR A 277 -4.91 13.68 4.06
CA THR A 277 -4.82 13.96 2.62
C THR A 277 -4.38 15.40 2.36
N GLN A 278 -3.50 15.55 1.38
CA GLN A 278 -2.84 16.78 1.00
C GLN A 278 -3.52 17.39 -0.24
N PRO A 279 -3.34 18.70 -0.49
CA PRO A 279 -3.86 19.35 -1.68
C PRO A 279 -3.38 18.66 -2.96
N LEU A 280 -4.28 18.44 -3.92
CA LEU A 280 -3.89 17.90 -5.23
C LEU A 280 -2.98 18.87 -6.00
N SER A 281 -3.08 20.17 -5.71
CA SER A 281 -2.41 21.26 -6.45
C SER A 281 -2.80 21.20 -7.93
N ASP A 282 -1.85 21.33 -8.86
CA ASP A 282 -2.09 21.26 -10.31
C ASP A 282 -1.82 19.86 -10.92
N ARG A 283 -1.58 18.85 -10.06
CA ARG A 283 -1.22 17.50 -10.51
C ARG A 283 -2.34 16.79 -11.25
N VAL A 284 -1.93 15.97 -12.23
CA VAL A 284 -2.85 15.13 -13.01
C VAL A 284 -2.75 13.69 -12.55
N ILE A 285 -3.86 13.14 -12.11
CA ILE A 285 -3.99 11.70 -11.87
C ILE A 285 -4.26 11.01 -13.20
N ARG A 286 -3.43 10.03 -13.55
CA ARG A 286 -3.61 9.19 -14.75
C ARG A 286 -4.17 7.83 -14.38
N ALA A 287 -4.87 7.18 -15.30
CA ALA A 287 -5.43 5.84 -15.13
C ALA A 287 -4.96 4.92 -16.26
N ALA A 288 -4.54 3.70 -15.93
CA ALA A 288 -4.15 2.68 -16.91
C ALA A 288 -5.35 1.91 -17.48
N PHE A 289 -6.57 2.36 -17.20
CA PHE A 289 -7.82 1.75 -17.64
C PHE A 289 -8.80 2.85 -18.06
N GLN A 290 -9.73 2.51 -18.96
CA GLN A 290 -10.73 3.48 -19.38
C GLN A 290 -11.64 3.84 -18.20
N VAL A 291 -11.53 5.09 -17.76
CA VAL A 291 -12.44 5.69 -16.78
C VAL A 291 -13.77 5.95 -17.48
N GLY A 292 -14.63 4.94 -17.50
CA GLY A 292 -16.03 5.01 -17.89
C GLY A 292 -16.36 5.74 -19.21
N LYS A 293 -16.37 5.00 -20.32
CA LYS A 293 -17.59 5.02 -21.15
C LYS A 293 -18.52 3.96 -20.57
N ARG A 294 -19.76 4.32 -20.25
CA ARG A 294 -20.83 3.34 -20.05
C ARG A 294 -20.83 2.45 -21.29
N PHE A 295 -20.42 1.19 -21.18
CA PHE A 295 -20.91 0.20 -22.11
C PHE A 295 -22.40 0.05 -21.79
N CYS A 296 -23.26 0.78 -22.50
CA CYS A 296 -24.51 0.17 -22.93
C CYS A 296 -24.09 -1.04 -23.76
N THR A 297 -23.86 -2.19 -23.12
CA THR A 297 -24.11 -3.41 -23.85
C THR A 297 -25.61 -3.38 -24.08
N ASP A 298 -26.01 -3.17 -25.33
CA ASP A 298 -27.32 -3.61 -25.82
C ASP A 298 -27.37 -5.15 -25.76
N ALA A 299 -27.11 -5.73 -24.59
CA ALA A 299 -27.32 -7.13 -24.30
C ALA A 299 -28.82 -7.29 -24.08
N TRP A 300 -29.52 -7.47 -25.19
CA TRP A 300 -30.92 -7.87 -25.20
C TRP A 300 -30.99 -9.29 -24.59
N MET A 301 -31.26 -9.40 -23.29
CA MET A 301 -31.61 -10.68 -22.69
C MET A 301 -33.04 -11.03 -23.10
N SER A 302 -33.18 -11.82 -24.16
CA SER A 302 -34.46 -12.45 -24.52
C SER A 302 -34.78 -13.55 -23.51
N LEU A 303 -35.68 -13.29 -22.57
CA LEU A 303 -36.33 -14.34 -21.77
C LEU A 303 -37.55 -14.83 -22.54
N SER A 304 -37.40 -15.95 -23.24
CA SER A 304 -38.53 -16.63 -23.90
C SER A 304 -39.22 -17.54 -22.89
N THR A 305 -40.47 -17.27 -22.53
CA THR A 305 -41.31 -18.21 -21.78
C THR A 305 -42.22 -18.94 -22.75
N VAL A 306 -42.16 -20.27 -22.75
CA VAL A 306 -43.04 -21.13 -23.56
C VAL A 306 -44.22 -21.53 -22.69
N LEU A 307 -45.42 -21.04 -23.04
CA LEU A 307 -46.66 -21.48 -22.40
C LEU A 307 -47.30 -22.57 -23.26
N VAL A 308 -47.49 -23.76 -22.71
CA VAL A 308 -48.20 -24.86 -23.37
C VAL A 308 -49.57 -24.99 -22.73
N THR A 309 -50.62 -24.82 -23.54
CA THR A 309 -52.01 -24.92 -23.07
C THR A 309 -52.78 -25.93 -23.91
N LEU A 310 -53.56 -26.82 -23.27
CA LEU A 310 -54.52 -27.65 -23.99
C LEU A 310 -55.78 -26.83 -24.29
N VAL A 311 -56.11 -26.70 -25.57
CA VAL A 311 -57.35 -26.06 -26.02
C VAL A 311 -58.36 -27.14 -26.36
N TRP A 312 -59.54 -27.04 -25.77
CA TRP A 312 -60.65 -27.94 -26.05
C TRP A 312 -61.27 -27.58 -27.41
N THR A 313 -61.30 -28.53 -28.34
CA THR A 313 -61.79 -28.29 -29.72
C THR A 313 -63.04 -29.11 -30.06
N GLY A 314 -63.61 -29.82 -29.08
CA GLY A 314 -64.88 -30.52 -29.22
C GLY A 314 -65.03 -31.72 -28.28
N PRO A 315 -66.19 -32.39 -28.29
CA PRO A 315 -66.43 -33.54 -27.42
C PRO A 315 -65.37 -34.61 -27.68
N TYR A 316 -64.56 -34.89 -26.66
CA TYR A 316 -63.45 -35.85 -26.62
C TYR A 316 -62.18 -35.51 -27.44
N ARG A 317 -61.97 -34.24 -27.85
CA ARG A 317 -60.71 -33.82 -28.50
C ARG A 317 -60.09 -32.60 -27.81
N PHE A 318 -58.78 -32.69 -27.55
CA PHE A 318 -57.96 -31.56 -27.14
C PHE A 318 -56.79 -31.40 -28.12
N THR A 319 -56.40 -30.16 -28.36
CA THR A 319 -55.24 -29.82 -29.21
C THR A 319 -54.23 -29.04 -28.37
N LEU A 320 -52.96 -29.39 -28.49
CA LEU A 320 -51.87 -28.70 -27.80
C LEU A 320 -51.56 -27.40 -28.54
N ALA A 321 -51.73 -26.25 -27.90
CA ALA A 321 -51.31 -24.95 -28.43
C ALA A 321 -50.07 -24.46 -27.67
N VAL A 322 -49.04 -24.06 -28.42
CA VAL A 322 -47.79 -23.51 -27.88
C VAL A 322 -47.77 -22.02 -28.20
N LEU A 323 -47.86 -21.16 -27.18
CA LEU A 323 -47.63 -19.73 -27.34
C LEU A 323 -46.23 -19.38 -26.85
N THR A 324 -45.46 -18.71 -27.70
CA THR A 324 -44.18 -18.09 -27.35
C THR A 324 -44.40 -16.61 -27.13
N CYS A 325 -44.20 -16.14 -25.89
CA CYS A 325 -44.18 -14.71 -25.58
C CYS A 325 -42.73 -14.24 -25.43
N VAL A 326 -42.36 -13.22 -26.20
CA VAL A 326 -41.07 -12.52 -26.07
C VAL A 326 -41.35 -11.20 -25.34
N ALA A 327 -40.86 -11.06 -24.12
CA ALA A 327 -40.99 -9.83 -23.34
C ALA A 327 -39.69 -9.01 -23.41
N PHE A 328 -39.79 -7.74 -23.78
CA PHE A 328 -38.67 -6.79 -23.74
C PHE A 328 -38.72 -6.00 -22.43
N LYS A 329 -37.67 -6.09 -21.61
CA LYS A 329 -37.56 -5.32 -20.37
C LYS A 329 -36.65 -4.11 -20.62
N LEU A 330 -37.24 -2.92 -20.71
CA LEU A 330 -36.48 -1.66 -20.70
C LEU A 330 -35.91 -1.45 -19.29
N CYS A 331 -34.59 -1.34 -19.17
CA CYS A 331 -33.94 -0.97 -17.92
C CYS A 331 -34.19 0.53 -17.67
N LYS A 332 -35.10 0.84 -16.73
CA LYS A 332 -35.34 2.21 -16.28
C LYS A 332 -34.29 2.53 -15.21
N VAL A 333 -33.40 3.48 -15.50
CA VAL A 333 -32.39 3.95 -14.54
C VAL A 333 -33.04 5.00 -13.66
N ASP A 334 -33.25 4.67 -12.38
CA ASP A 334 -33.70 5.63 -11.38
C ASP A 334 -32.57 6.60 -11.05
N PHE A 335 -32.81 7.88 -11.34
CA PHE A 335 -32.04 8.99 -10.78
C PHE A 335 -32.59 9.26 -9.38
N ASN A 336 -31.78 9.03 -8.35
CA ASN A 336 -32.01 9.66 -7.06
C ASN A 336 -30.79 10.53 -6.73
N VAL A 337 -30.92 11.79 -7.10
CA VAL A 337 -30.14 12.91 -6.58
C VAL A 337 -30.97 13.45 -5.42
N GLN A 338 -30.47 13.36 -4.19
CA GLN A 338 -30.92 14.23 -3.12
C GLN A 338 -29.74 15.03 -2.60
N HIS A 339 -30.03 16.31 -2.43
CA HIS A 339 -29.14 17.45 -2.20
C HIS A 339 -28.28 17.36 -0.95
#